data_AF-A0A7W1S8E5-F1
#
_entry.id   AF-A0A7W1S8E5-F1
#
_cell.length_a   1.000
_cell.length_b   1.000
_cell.length_c   1.000
_cell.angle_alpha   90.00
_cell.angle_beta   90.00
_cell.angle_gamma   90.00
#
_symmetry.space_group_name_H-M   'P 1'
#
loop_
_entity.id
_entity.type
_entity.pdbx_description
1 polymer ?
#
loop_
_entity_poly.entity_id
_entity_poly.type
_entity_poly.pdbx_seq_one_letter_code
_entity_poly.pdbx_strand_id
1 'polypeptide(L)'
;MNTELARIVQELEVHQPNTRPPLTLEQFQAFEAALECKFPPEISQLYLSHDGHNATDYHPMFLMPSGDALEVYGAIKHREDWWLIYPKLTDNIRYLWHDEDGNYAGAYVAGPLIGKLVFNNHEDPSPAPVFRSITSFYHATHVMLKTRIWGWHEMPTDYPIIAEISPADASSDLEIAQTCIKNWENTSDYIERIGWGSCITALVPPDETIQLIKYLNRTGFDRSKIINLAVKRHLEPSMTELIKTLRQELGTRQNEMLNILVAYPNDNVEAHILSVLSELVQSNKATAILAFRKFGYQIRKTGEDYEYLAPNETTWQKLG
;
A
#
# COMPACT_ATOMS: atom_id res chain seq x y z
N MET A 1 -12.34 -23.35 10.84
CA MET A 1 -12.24 -22.44 9.68
C MET A 1 -13.49 -21.61 9.65
N ASN A 2 -13.38 -20.31 9.39
CA ASN A 2 -14.56 -19.57 8.94
C ASN A 2 -15.15 -20.35 7.75
N THR A 3 -16.44 -20.66 7.80
CA THR A 3 -17.13 -21.44 6.75
C THR A 3 -16.94 -20.85 5.37
N GLU A 4 -16.74 -19.52 5.29
CA GLU A 4 -16.44 -18.83 4.04
C GLU A 4 -15.04 -19.16 3.49
N LEU A 5 -13.99 -19.06 4.32
CA LEU A 5 -12.64 -19.40 3.90
C LEU A 5 -12.56 -20.86 3.44
N ALA A 6 -13.21 -21.77 4.17
CA ALA A 6 -13.28 -23.18 3.80
C ALA A 6 -13.84 -23.39 2.39
N ARG A 7 -14.95 -22.71 2.10
CA ARG A 7 -15.60 -22.77 0.79
C ARG A 7 -14.70 -22.22 -0.31
N ILE A 8 -14.02 -21.09 -0.07
CA ILE A 8 -13.14 -20.46 -1.07
C ILE A 8 -11.94 -21.37 -1.36
N VAL A 9 -11.29 -21.88 -0.32
CA VAL A 9 -10.14 -22.80 -0.47
C VAL A 9 -10.56 -24.02 -1.29
N GLN A 10 -11.70 -24.63 -0.97
CA GLN A 10 -12.22 -25.77 -1.73
C GLN A 10 -12.49 -25.42 -3.21
N GLU A 11 -13.00 -24.22 -3.50
CA GLU A 11 -13.21 -23.74 -4.88
C GLU A 11 -11.88 -23.53 -5.62
N LEU A 12 -10.86 -23.02 -4.93
CA LEU A 12 -9.52 -22.83 -5.49
C LEU A 12 -8.81 -24.16 -5.75
N GLU A 13 -8.95 -25.14 -4.85
CA GLU A 13 -8.36 -26.47 -4.98
C GLU A 13 -8.87 -27.22 -6.22
N VAL A 14 -10.13 -27.00 -6.64
CA VAL A 14 -10.66 -27.54 -7.91
C VAL A 14 -9.86 -27.06 -9.12
N HIS A 15 -9.31 -25.85 -9.03
CA HIS A 15 -8.47 -25.24 -10.07
C HIS A 15 -6.97 -25.49 -9.85
N GLN A 16 -6.60 -26.13 -8.75
CA GLN A 16 -5.21 -26.38 -8.33
C GLN A 16 -5.04 -27.86 -7.94
N PRO A 17 -5.07 -28.77 -8.93
CA PRO A 17 -5.07 -30.21 -8.66
C PRO A 17 -3.74 -30.73 -8.07
N ASN A 18 -2.71 -29.88 -8.00
CA ASN A 18 -1.34 -30.24 -7.66
C ASN A 18 -0.96 -29.91 -6.21
N THR A 19 -1.90 -30.07 -5.28
CA THR A 19 -1.63 -29.95 -3.83
C THR A 19 -0.78 -31.11 -3.31
N ARG A 20 0.07 -30.84 -2.31
CA ARG A 20 0.80 -31.89 -1.59
C ARG A 20 -0.09 -32.51 -0.51
N PRO A 21 0.17 -33.78 -0.10
CA PRO A 21 -0.56 -34.39 1.01
C PRO A 21 -0.55 -33.50 2.27
N PRO A 22 -1.64 -33.48 3.06
CA PRO A 22 -1.71 -32.68 4.28
C PRO A 22 -0.62 -33.05 5.28
N LEU A 23 -0.19 -32.08 6.07
CA LEU A 23 0.60 -32.35 7.26
C LEU A 23 -0.25 -33.09 8.30
N THR A 24 0.37 -34.03 9.01
CA THR A 24 -0.21 -34.52 10.28
C THR A 24 -0.15 -33.41 11.34
N LEU A 25 -0.94 -33.54 12.39
CA LEU A 25 -0.90 -32.59 13.51
C LEU A 25 0.51 -32.47 14.12
N GLU A 26 1.22 -33.59 14.25
CA GLU A 26 2.59 -33.62 14.77
C GLU A 26 3.56 -32.89 13.84
N GLN A 27 3.47 -33.12 12.52
CA GLN A 27 4.28 -32.42 11.52
C GLN A 27 3.99 -30.91 11.52
N PHE A 28 2.72 -30.52 11.61
CA PHE A 28 2.34 -29.10 11.69
C PHE A 28 2.86 -28.44 12.97
N GLN A 29 2.82 -29.14 14.12
CA GLN A 29 3.39 -28.63 15.38
C GLN A 29 4.91 -28.47 15.28
N ALA A 30 5.59 -29.40 14.63
CA ALA A 30 7.03 -29.29 14.37
C ALA A 30 7.35 -28.10 13.43
N PHE A 31 6.51 -27.89 12.41
CA PHE A 31 6.61 -26.76 11.49
C PHE A 31 6.43 -25.41 12.21
N GLU A 32 5.40 -25.26 13.05
CA GLU A 32 5.21 -24.07 13.91
C GLU A 32 6.42 -23.82 14.81
N ALA A 33 6.94 -24.88 15.44
CA ALA A 33 8.10 -24.77 16.33
C ALA A 33 9.36 -24.33 15.57
N ALA A 34 9.59 -24.87 14.37
CA ALA A 34 10.72 -24.51 13.52
C ALA A 34 10.63 -23.08 12.96
N LEU A 35 9.41 -22.58 12.72
CA LEU A 35 9.17 -21.17 12.39
C LEU A 35 9.11 -20.24 13.61
N GLU A 36 9.31 -20.76 14.82
CA GLU A 36 9.25 -20.01 16.07
C GLU A 36 7.98 -19.15 16.20
N CYS A 37 6.82 -19.68 15.82
CA CYS A 37 5.56 -18.94 15.87
C CYS A 37 4.36 -19.80 16.27
N LYS A 38 3.25 -19.13 16.54
CA LYS A 38 1.93 -19.74 16.63
C LYS A 38 1.09 -19.17 15.50
N PHE A 39 0.62 -20.04 14.63
CA PHE A 39 -0.18 -19.63 13.50
C PHE A 39 -1.64 -19.39 13.93
N PRO A 40 -2.33 -18.45 13.28
CA PRO A 40 -3.76 -18.35 13.41
C PRO A 40 -4.43 -19.65 12.90
N PRO A 41 -5.64 -19.98 13.40
CA PRO A 41 -6.33 -21.23 13.04
C PRO A 41 -6.50 -21.45 11.54
N GLU A 42 -6.63 -20.37 10.77
CA GLU A 42 -6.78 -20.38 9.31
C GLU A 42 -5.54 -20.96 8.62
N ILE A 43 -4.32 -20.53 8.98
CA ILE A 43 -3.08 -21.11 8.43
C ILE A 43 -2.94 -22.57 8.85
N SER A 44 -3.29 -22.88 10.10
CA SER A 44 -3.25 -24.26 10.59
C SER A 44 -4.16 -25.17 9.76
N GLN A 45 -5.36 -24.70 9.42
CA GLN A 45 -6.30 -25.47 8.61
C GLN A 45 -5.82 -25.66 7.18
N LEU A 46 -5.18 -24.66 6.58
CA LEU A 46 -4.59 -24.79 5.25
C LEU A 46 -3.56 -25.93 5.21
N TYR A 47 -2.54 -25.87 6.07
CA TYR A 47 -1.48 -26.90 6.09
C TYR A 47 -1.95 -28.29 6.52
N LEU A 48 -2.98 -28.37 7.36
CA LEU A 48 -3.62 -29.63 7.73
C LEU A 48 -4.58 -30.16 6.65
N SER A 49 -4.94 -29.35 5.65
CA SER A 49 -5.68 -29.78 4.46
C SER A 49 -4.77 -30.16 3.28
N HIS A 50 -3.66 -29.46 3.10
CA HIS A 50 -2.63 -29.75 2.11
C HIS A 50 -1.30 -29.04 2.47
N ASP A 51 -0.15 -29.69 2.24
CA ASP A 51 1.17 -29.09 2.50
C ASP A 51 1.65 -28.20 1.33
N GLY A 52 0.87 -27.17 1.03
CA GLY A 52 1.11 -26.29 -0.11
C GLY A 52 0.88 -26.94 -1.48
N HIS A 53 1.38 -26.27 -2.51
CA HIS A 53 1.20 -26.65 -3.91
C HIS A 53 2.54 -27.06 -4.53
N ASN A 54 2.52 -27.97 -5.48
CA ASN A 54 3.65 -28.17 -6.38
C ASN A 54 3.63 -27.05 -7.44
N ALA A 55 4.82 -26.53 -7.72
CA ALA A 55 5.12 -25.47 -8.67
C ALA A 55 4.79 -25.86 -10.12
N THR A 56 3.52 -25.94 -10.51
CA THR A 56 3.15 -26.39 -11.87
C THR A 56 1.87 -25.81 -12.49
N ASP A 57 1.14 -24.88 -11.89
CA ASP A 57 -0.06 -24.27 -12.51
C ASP A 57 -0.21 -22.79 -12.19
N TYR A 58 -0.85 -21.99 -13.07
CA TYR A 58 -0.88 -20.52 -12.99
C TYR A 58 -1.76 -19.96 -11.86
N HIS A 59 -1.17 -19.23 -10.91
CA HIS A 59 -1.85 -18.53 -9.81
C HIS A 59 -1.06 -17.27 -9.42
N PRO A 60 -1.71 -16.19 -8.92
CA PRO A 60 -0.99 -14.99 -8.52
C PRO A 60 -0.01 -15.22 -7.33
N MET A 61 -0.35 -16.11 -6.39
CA MET A 61 0.47 -16.45 -5.21
C MET A 61 0.15 -17.88 -4.70
N PHE A 62 1.12 -18.81 -4.72
CA PHE A 62 0.97 -20.20 -4.28
C PHE A 62 1.23 -20.36 -2.80
N LEU A 63 0.45 -21.20 -2.10
CA LEU A 63 0.84 -21.63 -0.75
C LEU A 63 2.09 -22.52 -0.86
N MET A 64 3.19 -22.06 -0.28
CA MET A 64 4.45 -22.79 -0.22
C MET A 64 4.28 -24.07 0.59
N PRO A 65 4.88 -25.17 0.14
CA PRO A 65 5.13 -26.31 1.01
C PRO A 65 5.88 -25.90 2.28
N SER A 66 5.63 -26.61 3.38
CA SER A 66 6.25 -26.30 4.68
C SER A 66 7.78 -26.28 4.63
N GLY A 67 8.40 -27.17 3.84
CA GLY A 67 9.85 -27.16 3.60
C GLY A 67 10.34 -25.84 3.00
N ASP A 68 9.72 -25.38 1.92
CA ASP A 68 10.06 -24.15 1.21
C ASP A 68 9.84 -22.91 2.12
N ALA A 69 8.77 -22.90 2.91
CA ALA A 69 8.53 -21.86 3.91
C ALA A 69 9.61 -21.82 5.01
N LEU A 70 10.14 -23.00 5.41
CA LEU A 70 11.27 -23.08 6.35
C LEU A 70 12.58 -22.58 5.74
N GLU A 71 12.83 -22.85 4.45
CA GLU A 71 14.00 -22.34 3.74
C GLU A 71 13.97 -20.81 3.68
N VAL A 72 12.83 -20.23 3.30
CA VAL A 72 12.60 -18.77 3.30
C VAL A 72 12.81 -18.18 4.68
N TYR A 73 12.25 -18.80 5.73
CA TYR A 73 12.46 -18.33 7.10
C TYR A 73 13.92 -18.43 7.54
N GLY A 74 14.61 -19.50 7.12
CA GLY A 74 16.05 -19.67 7.31
C GLY A 74 16.83 -18.50 6.71
N ALA A 75 16.56 -18.13 5.45
CA ALA A 75 17.21 -17.00 4.78
C ALA A 75 16.99 -15.66 5.51
N ILE A 76 15.78 -15.43 6.01
CA ILE A 76 15.45 -14.25 6.84
C ILE A 76 16.27 -14.25 8.14
N LYS A 77 16.33 -15.39 8.84
CA LYS A 77 17.09 -15.53 10.10
C LYS A 77 18.60 -15.36 9.90
N HIS A 78 19.13 -15.85 8.80
CA HIS A 78 20.54 -15.66 8.42
C HIS A 78 20.83 -14.26 7.88
N ARG A 79 19.81 -13.38 7.82
CA ARG A 79 19.97 -11.99 7.44
C ARG A 79 20.55 -11.86 6.03
N GLU A 80 20.04 -12.64 5.08
CA GLU A 80 20.40 -12.45 3.68
C GLU A 80 19.91 -11.07 3.19
N ASP A 81 20.76 -10.37 2.44
CA ASP A 81 20.62 -8.93 2.14
C ASP A 81 19.24 -8.53 1.57
N TRP A 82 18.59 -9.43 0.83
CA TRP A 82 17.33 -9.18 0.16
C TRP A 82 16.10 -9.20 1.10
N TRP A 83 16.21 -9.78 2.29
CA TRP A 83 15.12 -9.83 3.30
C TRP A 83 15.20 -8.71 4.35
N LEU A 84 16.32 -8.01 4.42
CA LEU A 84 16.74 -7.21 5.57
C LEU A 84 16.22 -5.77 5.60
N ILE A 85 15.18 -5.47 4.85
CA ILE A 85 14.82 -4.07 4.65
C ILE A 85 14.06 -3.52 5.86
N TYR A 86 13.43 -4.35 6.70
CA TYR A 86 12.79 -3.88 7.95
C TYR A 86 12.92 -4.92 9.07
N PRO A 87 14.12 -5.15 9.65
CA PRO A 87 14.42 -6.33 10.46
C PRO A 87 13.38 -6.67 11.55
N LYS A 88 12.92 -5.70 12.34
CA LYS A 88 11.96 -5.95 13.43
C LYS A 88 10.55 -6.24 12.91
N LEU A 89 10.16 -5.62 11.81
CA LEU A 89 8.87 -5.88 11.16
C LEU A 89 8.91 -7.25 10.47
N THR A 90 9.98 -7.55 9.74
CA THR A 90 10.22 -8.84 9.07
C THR A 90 10.24 -10.00 10.06
N ASP A 91 10.82 -9.83 11.25
CA ASP A 91 10.81 -10.86 12.31
C ASP A 91 9.39 -11.28 12.74
N ASN A 92 8.40 -10.41 12.58
CA ASN A 92 7.00 -10.67 12.91
C ASN A 92 6.22 -11.33 11.76
N ILE A 93 6.83 -11.51 10.59
CA ILE A 93 6.18 -12.03 9.39
C ILE A 93 6.63 -13.48 9.16
N ARG A 94 5.71 -14.32 8.68
CA ARG A 94 6.03 -15.61 8.06
C ARG A 94 5.54 -15.58 6.63
N TYR A 95 6.47 -15.66 5.69
CA TYR A 95 6.15 -15.77 4.27
C TYR A 95 5.74 -17.20 3.98
N LEU A 96 4.51 -17.35 3.49
CA LEU A 96 3.89 -18.66 3.26
C LEU A 96 3.38 -18.78 1.83
N TRP A 97 3.39 -17.68 1.06
CA TRP A 97 3.07 -17.72 -0.35
C TRP A 97 4.14 -17.07 -1.22
N HIS A 98 4.23 -17.50 -2.47
CA HIS A 98 5.14 -16.94 -3.48
C HIS A 98 4.54 -16.99 -4.88
N ASP A 99 5.05 -16.21 -5.82
CA ASP A 99 4.60 -16.19 -7.22
C ASP A 99 5.58 -16.88 -8.19
N GLU A 100 6.61 -17.56 -7.66
CA GLU A 100 7.75 -18.13 -8.40
C GLU A 100 8.69 -17.12 -9.09
N ASP A 101 8.39 -15.82 -9.04
CA ASP A 101 9.17 -14.74 -9.64
C ASP A 101 9.79 -13.82 -8.58
N GLY A 102 10.13 -14.41 -7.44
CA GLY A 102 10.82 -13.73 -6.34
C GLY A 102 9.93 -12.83 -5.48
N ASN A 103 8.61 -12.85 -5.66
CA ASN A 103 7.68 -12.11 -4.80
C ASN A 103 6.98 -13.06 -3.82
N TYR A 104 6.71 -12.54 -2.63
CA TYR A 104 6.18 -13.34 -1.53
C TYR A 104 4.98 -12.66 -0.88
N ALA A 105 4.04 -13.46 -0.38
CA ALA A 105 3.04 -13.01 0.59
C ALA A 105 3.35 -13.61 1.96
N GLY A 106 3.23 -12.78 2.99
CA GLY A 106 3.47 -13.18 4.37
C GLY A 106 2.36 -12.76 5.31
N ALA A 107 2.15 -13.57 6.34
CA ALA A 107 1.23 -13.26 7.42
C ALA A 107 2.01 -12.72 8.62
N TYR A 108 1.49 -11.65 9.22
CA TYR A 108 1.96 -11.19 10.52
C TYR A 108 1.50 -12.18 11.60
N VAL A 109 2.46 -12.81 12.27
CA VAL A 109 2.23 -13.78 13.36
C VAL A 109 2.50 -13.20 14.75
N ALA A 110 3.02 -11.97 14.80
CA ALA A 110 3.35 -11.27 16.04
C ALA A 110 3.22 -9.74 15.85
N GLY A 111 3.30 -9.01 16.97
CA GLY A 111 3.26 -7.55 16.97
C GLY A 111 1.86 -6.97 16.68
N PRO A 112 1.76 -5.65 16.45
CA PRO A 112 0.49 -4.96 16.30
C PRO A 112 -0.27 -5.32 15.01
N LEU A 113 0.41 -5.92 14.03
CA LEU A 113 -0.15 -6.25 12.72
C LEU A 113 -0.66 -7.69 12.63
N ILE A 114 -0.64 -8.44 13.74
CA ILE A 114 -1.00 -9.87 13.78
C ILE A 114 -2.32 -10.16 13.04
N GLY A 115 -2.30 -11.18 12.18
CA GLY A 115 -3.44 -11.60 11.36
C GLY A 115 -3.58 -10.87 10.02
N LYS A 116 -2.87 -9.76 9.79
CA LYS A 116 -2.81 -9.07 8.49
C LYS A 116 -1.77 -9.72 7.58
N LEU A 117 -1.89 -9.51 6.27
CA LEU A 117 -0.92 -10.00 5.29
C LEU A 117 -0.22 -8.86 4.58
N VAL A 118 1.01 -9.12 4.15
CA VAL A 118 1.90 -8.20 3.43
C VAL A 118 2.42 -8.88 2.16
N PHE A 119 2.72 -8.08 1.14
CA PHE A 119 3.52 -8.52 0.01
C PHE A 119 4.97 -8.02 0.17
N ASN A 120 5.92 -8.92 -0.04
CA ASN A 120 7.31 -8.58 -0.25
C ASN A 120 7.61 -8.69 -1.74
N ASN A 121 7.60 -7.52 -2.39
CA ASN A 121 8.03 -7.35 -3.78
C ASN A 121 9.55 -7.15 -3.78
N HIS A 122 10.28 -7.90 -4.59
CA HIS A 122 11.73 -7.77 -4.67
C HIS A 122 12.19 -6.43 -5.31
N GLU A 123 11.31 -5.75 -6.06
CA GLU A 123 11.59 -4.43 -6.66
C GLU A 123 11.27 -3.25 -5.73
N ASP A 124 10.15 -3.31 -5.00
CA ASP A 124 9.71 -2.28 -4.04
C ASP A 124 9.22 -2.92 -2.73
N PRO A 125 10.14 -3.38 -1.88
CA PRO A 125 9.83 -4.09 -0.65
C PRO A 125 9.22 -3.15 0.40
N SER A 126 8.09 -3.57 0.96
CA SER A 126 7.30 -2.80 1.92
C SER A 126 6.77 -3.72 3.01
N PRO A 127 6.82 -3.31 4.29
CA PRO A 127 6.23 -4.09 5.37
C PRO A 127 4.74 -3.73 5.55
N ALA A 128 4.23 -2.73 4.83
CA ALA A 128 2.85 -2.28 5.02
C ALA A 128 1.87 -3.41 4.71
N PRO A 129 0.85 -3.64 5.57
CA PRO A 129 -0.15 -4.65 5.28
C PRO A 129 -0.91 -4.29 4.00
N VAL A 130 -1.24 -5.31 3.23
CA VAL A 130 -1.96 -5.23 1.95
C VAL A 130 -3.35 -5.85 2.10
N PHE A 131 -3.49 -6.87 2.95
CA PHE A 131 -4.76 -7.50 3.30
C PHE A 131 -5.01 -7.46 4.81
N ARG A 132 -6.27 -7.24 5.16
CA ARG A 132 -6.80 -7.23 6.53
C ARG A 132 -6.79 -8.61 7.17
N SER A 133 -6.92 -9.66 6.36
CA SER A 133 -7.02 -11.04 6.85
C SER A 133 -6.62 -12.06 5.78
N ILE A 134 -6.40 -13.31 6.20
CA ILE A 134 -6.22 -14.45 5.29
C ILE A 134 -7.46 -14.62 4.42
N THR A 135 -8.65 -14.41 4.98
CA THR A 135 -9.91 -14.55 4.23
C THR A 135 -9.98 -13.56 3.07
N SER A 136 -9.68 -12.28 3.29
CA SER A 136 -9.70 -11.27 2.23
C SER A 136 -8.62 -11.51 1.16
N PHE A 137 -7.44 -11.99 1.54
CA PHE A 137 -6.42 -12.44 0.58
C PHE A 137 -6.94 -13.57 -0.32
N TYR A 138 -7.57 -14.60 0.25
CA TYR A 138 -8.12 -15.71 -0.52
C TYR A 138 -9.33 -15.30 -1.37
N HIS A 139 -10.13 -14.32 -0.94
CA HIS A 139 -11.15 -13.70 -1.79
C HIS A 139 -10.54 -13.00 -3.01
N ALA A 140 -9.50 -12.19 -2.80
CA ALA A 140 -8.82 -11.49 -3.89
C ALA A 140 -8.27 -12.49 -4.90
N THR A 141 -7.57 -13.51 -4.43
CA THR A 141 -7.10 -14.65 -5.21
C THR A 141 -8.22 -15.31 -6.04
N HIS A 142 -9.37 -15.55 -5.41
CA HIS A 142 -10.51 -16.16 -6.09
C HIS A 142 -11.12 -15.25 -7.16
N VAL A 143 -11.12 -13.93 -6.95
CA VAL A 143 -11.50 -12.96 -7.99
C VAL A 143 -10.55 -13.07 -9.18
N MET A 144 -9.24 -13.13 -8.96
CA MET A 144 -8.23 -13.27 -10.02
C MET A 144 -8.46 -14.50 -10.88
N LEU A 145 -8.71 -15.66 -10.25
CA LEU A 145 -9.01 -16.89 -10.98
C LEU A 145 -10.26 -16.75 -11.86
N LYS A 146 -11.32 -16.12 -11.34
CA LYS A 146 -12.56 -15.92 -12.09
C LYS A 146 -12.41 -14.95 -13.26
N THR A 147 -11.60 -13.90 -13.09
CA THR A 147 -11.37 -12.87 -14.12
C THR A 147 -10.27 -13.25 -15.09
N ARG A 148 -9.52 -14.32 -14.83
CA ARG A 148 -8.32 -14.73 -15.60
C ARG A 148 -7.28 -13.62 -15.67
N ILE A 149 -7.14 -12.90 -14.56
CA ILE A 149 -6.07 -11.94 -14.34
C ILE A 149 -5.05 -12.64 -13.45
N TRP A 150 -3.77 -12.52 -13.76
CA TRP A 150 -2.75 -13.42 -13.18
C TRP A 150 -1.63 -12.70 -12.43
N GLY A 151 -1.52 -11.38 -12.53
CA GLY A 151 -0.53 -10.62 -11.79
C GLY A 151 -0.95 -10.41 -10.34
N TRP A 152 -0.07 -10.73 -9.38
CA TRP A 152 -0.31 -10.42 -7.96
C TRP A 152 -0.53 -8.91 -7.72
N HIS A 153 0.10 -8.06 -8.54
CA HIS A 153 -0.04 -6.60 -8.47
C HIS A 153 -1.43 -6.10 -8.92
N GLU A 154 -2.22 -6.95 -9.57
CA GLU A 154 -3.59 -6.67 -9.98
C GLU A 154 -4.62 -7.19 -8.97
N MET A 155 -4.18 -7.90 -7.92
CA MET A 155 -5.07 -8.39 -6.87
C MET A 155 -5.78 -7.22 -6.18
N PRO A 156 -7.11 -7.27 -5.98
CA PRO A 156 -7.80 -6.26 -5.20
C PRO A 156 -7.35 -6.33 -3.74
N THR A 157 -6.80 -5.24 -3.21
CA THR A 157 -6.22 -5.17 -1.87
C THR A 157 -7.15 -4.45 -0.88
N ASP A 158 -7.01 -4.74 0.42
CA ASP A 158 -7.76 -4.02 1.47
C ASP A 158 -7.09 -2.68 1.83
N TYR A 159 -5.78 -2.59 1.59
CA TYR A 159 -4.95 -1.45 1.94
C TYR A 159 -4.20 -0.86 0.73
N PRO A 160 -3.91 0.45 0.73
CA PRO A 160 -4.43 1.43 1.67
C PRO A 160 -5.94 1.57 1.54
N ILE A 161 -6.64 1.94 2.62
CA ILE A 161 -8.11 1.99 2.62
C ILE A 161 -8.57 3.13 1.69
N ILE A 162 -9.06 2.83 0.49
CA ILE A 162 -9.56 3.87 -0.43
C ILE A 162 -11.07 4.04 -0.31
N ALA A 163 -11.80 2.93 -0.24
CA ALA A 163 -13.25 2.91 -0.14
C ALA A 163 -13.72 2.94 1.33
N GLU A 164 -15.02 3.17 1.50
CA GLU A 164 -15.67 3.00 2.81
C GLU A 164 -15.52 1.57 3.32
N ILE A 165 -15.27 1.45 4.62
CA ILE A 165 -15.20 0.19 5.35
C ILE A 165 -16.15 0.27 6.55
N SER A 166 -16.39 -0.87 7.22
CA SER A 166 -17.26 -0.87 8.39
C SER A 166 -16.68 0.03 9.51
N PRO A 167 -17.53 0.68 10.34
CA PRO A 167 -17.04 1.48 11.46
C PRO A 167 -16.18 0.68 12.46
N ALA A 168 -16.47 -0.61 12.62
CA ALA A 168 -15.70 -1.51 13.47
C ALA A 168 -14.29 -1.75 12.90
N ASP A 169 -14.20 -1.99 11.60
CA ASP A 169 -12.93 -2.16 10.88
C ASP A 169 -12.09 -0.89 10.90
N ALA A 170 -12.71 0.27 10.67
CA ALA A 170 -12.05 1.57 10.74
C ALA A 170 -11.50 1.85 12.13
N SER A 171 -12.27 1.56 13.18
CA SER A 171 -11.84 1.75 14.57
C SER A 171 -10.67 0.83 14.93
N SER A 172 -10.74 -0.45 14.53
CA SER A 172 -9.68 -1.43 14.74
C SER A 172 -8.38 -1.03 14.03
N ASP A 173 -8.47 -0.63 12.76
CA ASP A 173 -7.28 -0.19 12.02
C ASP A 173 -6.69 1.10 12.57
N LEU A 174 -7.51 2.04 13.05
CA LEU A 174 -7.03 3.25 13.69
C LEU A 174 -6.27 2.94 14.99
N GLU A 175 -6.76 2.02 15.82
CA GLU A 175 -6.07 1.58 17.04
C GLU A 175 -4.69 0.98 16.72
N ILE A 176 -4.62 0.13 15.68
CA ILE A 176 -3.37 -0.44 15.22
C ILE A 176 -2.45 0.65 14.67
N ALA A 177 -2.97 1.59 13.86
CA ALA A 177 -2.20 2.71 13.33
C ALA A 177 -1.62 3.59 14.45
N GLN A 178 -2.38 3.84 15.52
CA GLN A 178 -1.91 4.58 16.69
C GLN A 178 -0.78 3.84 17.42
N THR A 179 -0.84 2.51 17.48
CA THR A 179 0.25 1.68 18.01
C THR A 179 1.49 1.77 17.12
N CYS A 180 1.33 1.73 15.80
CA CYS A 180 2.42 1.94 14.85
C CYS A 180 3.04 3.34 14.97
N ILE A 181 2.23 4.39 15.21
CA ILE A 181 2.72 5.76 15.48
C ILE A 181 3.62 5.76 16.72
N LYS A 182 3.21 5.13 17.83
CA LYS A 182 4.04 5.04 19.03
C LYS A 182 5.37 4.34 18.75
N ASN A 183 5.35 3.25 17.98
CA ASN A 183 6.58 2.53 17.59
C ASN A 183 7.48 3.40 16.70
N TRP A 184 6.89 4.13 15.75
CA TRP A 184 7.59 5.09 14.90
C TRP A 184 8.25 6.22 15.71
N GLU A 185 7.55 6.77 16.71
CA GLU A 185 8.09 7.82 17.59
C GLU A 185 9.28 7.31 18.42
N ASN A 186 9.18 6.08 18.92
CA ASN A 186 10.14 5.49 19.86
C ASN A 186 11.37 4.85 19.18
N THR A 187 11.29 4.48 17.91
CA THR A 187 12.45 3.86 17.23
C THR A 187 13.47 4.91 16.79
N SER A 188 14.76 4.71 17.07
CA SER A 188 15.83 5.57 16.53
C SER A 188 16.36 5.07 15.18
N ASP A 189 16.01 3.84 14.80
CA ASP A 189 16.43 3.23 13.55
C ASP A 189 15.66 3.83 12.38
N TYR A 190 16.40 4.40 11.41
CA TYR A 190 15.83 5.11 10.28
C TYR A 190 15.01 4.20 9.36
N ILE A 191 15.48 2.98 9.15
CA ILE A 191 14.87 2.01 8.25
C ILE A 191 13.57 1.48 8.89
N GLU A 192 13.60 1.17 10.18
CA GLU A 192 12.40 0.85 10.94
C GLU A 192 11.38 1.99 10.93
N ARG A 193 11.83 3.25 11.03
CA ARG A 193 10.93 4.41 10.90
C ARG A 193 10.22 4.41 9.55
N ILE A 194 10.91 4.11 8.45
CA ILE A 194 10.27 3.99 7.12
C ILE A 194 9.20 2.88 7.12
N GLY A 195 9.53 1.73 7.70
CA GLY A 195 8.60 0.60 7.78
C GLY A 195 7.32 0.93 8.55
N TRP A 196 7.47 1.53 9.74
CA TRP A 196 6.32 1.97 10.53
C TRP A 196 5.51 3.07 9.83
N GLY A 197 6.16 4.06 9.21
CA GLY A 197 5.47 5.10 8.44
C GLY A 197 4.64 4.55 7.28
N SER A 198 5.15 3.51 6.60
CA SER A 198 4.43 2.80 5.55
C SER A 198 3.21 2.06 6.10
N CYS A 199 3.35 1.37 7.24
CA CYS A 199 2.23 0.70 7.91
C CYS A 199 1.14 1.68 8.36
N ILE A 200 1.54 2.82 8.92
CA ILE A 200 0.61 3.89 9.35
C ILE A 200 -0.17 4.39 8.14
N THR A 201 0.51 4.71 7.04
CA THR A 201 -0.12 5.23 5.81
C THR A 201 -1.12 4.23 5.22
N ALA A 202 -0.84 2.93 5.30
CA ALA A 202 -1.78 1.89 4.85
C ALA A 202 -3.04 1.79 5.72
N LEU A 203 -2.88 1.89 7.05
CA LEU A 203 -3.94 1.60 8.02
C LEU A 203 -4.84 2.79 8.37
N VAL A 204 -4.36 4.04 8.26
CA VAL A 204 -5.16 5.21 8.65
C VAL A 204 -6.45 5.25 7.85
N PRO A 205 -7.65 5.26 8.48
CA PRO A 205 -8.92 5.34 7.78
C PRO A 205 -9.09 6.65 6.98
N PRO A 206 -9.99 6.70 5.99
CA PRO A 206 -10.20 7.89 5.17
C PRO A 206 -10.46 9.17 5.97
N ASP A 207 -11.32 9.12 6.99
CA ASP A 207 -11.68 10.27 7.82
C ASP A 207 -10.48 10.83 8.62
N GLU A 208 -9.47 9.99 8.87
CA GLU A 208 -8.31 10.34 9.69
C GLU A 208 -7.08 10.71 8.86
N THR A 209 -7.17 10.65 7.52
CA THR A 209 -6.05 10.93 6.61
C THR A 209 -5.46 12.33 6.81
N ILE A 210 -6.29 13.32 7.19
CA ILE A 210 -5.83 14.69 7.46
C ILE A 210 -4.74 14.71 8.54
N GLN A 211 -4.79 13.79 9.50
CA GLN A 211 -3.78 13.69 10.54
C GLN A 211 -2.40 13.33 9.99
N LEU A 212 -2.31 12.74 8.79
CA LEU A 212 -1.05 12.39 8.15
C LEU A 212 -0.28 13.62 7.64
N ILE A 213 -0.95 14.75 7.41
CA ILE A 213 -0.31 15.99 6.91
C ILE A 213 0.82 16.44 7.84
N LYS A 214 0.65 16.28 9.17
CA LYS A 214 1.68 16.64 10.17
C LYS A 214 2.98 15.83 10.04
N TYR A 215 2.98 14.74 9.28
CA TYR A 215 4.12 13.86 9.06
C TYR A 215 4.81 14.05 7.69
N LEU A 216 4.30 14.89 6.78
CA LEU A 216 4.88 15.09 5.44
C LEU A 216 6.38 15.45 5.43
N ASN A 217 6.85 16.07 6.52
CA ASN A 217 8.23 16.54 6.68
C ASN A 217 9.05 15.72 7.68
N ARG A 218 8.47 14.64 8.19
CA ARG A 218 9.12 13.79 9.18
C ARG A 218 9.84 12.66 8.47
N THR A 219 11.03 12.32 8.95
CA THR A 219 11.79 11.17 8.45
C THR A 219 11.02 9.87 8.70
N GLY A 220 11.05 8.96 7.73
CA GLY A 220 10.33 7.68 7.81
C GLY A 220 8.90 7.70 7.26
N PHE A 221 8.39 8.83 6.77
CA PHE A 221 7.16 8.86 5.98
C PHE A 221 7.48 9.12 4.51
N ASP A 222 6.86 8.34 3.64
CA ASP A 222 6.85 8.62 2.21
C ASP A 222 5.77 9.68 1.93
N ARG A 223 6.26 10.90 1.73
CA ARG A 223 5.45 12.06 1.40
C ARG A 223 4.58 11.83 0.16
N SER A 224 5.14 11.26 -0.90
CA SER A 224 4.42 11.01 -2.14
C SER A 224 3.27 10.03 -1.91
N LYS A 225 3.46 9.01 -1.06
CA LYS A 225 2.39 8.09 -0.66
C LYS A 225 1.28 8.79 0.12
N ILE A 226 1.60 9.64 1.10
CA ILE A 226 0.58 10.41 1.86
C ILE A 226 -0.24 11.32 0.92
N ILE A 227 0.46 12.04 0.04
CA ILE A 227 -0.16 12.93 -0.94
C ILE A 227 -1.10 12.14 -1.86
N ASN A 228 -0.60 11.07 -2.48
CA ASN A 228 -1.38 10.25 -3.39
C ASN A 228 -2.59 9.63 -2.69
N LEU A 229 -2.45 9.27 -1.42
CA LEU A 229 -3.54 8.75 -0.61
C LEU A 229 -4.63 9.79 -0.35
N ALA A 230 -4.25 11.02 0.04
CA ALA A 230 -5.19 12.12 0.26
C ALA A 230 -5.97 12.46 -1.01
N VAL A 231 -5.28 12.46 -2.16
CA VAL A 231 -5.89 12.64 -3.49
C VAL A 231 -6.88 11.52 -3.81
N LYS A 232 -6.47 10.25 -3.67
CA LYS A 232 -7.33 9.08 -3.94
C LYS A 232 -8.59 9.04 -3.07
N ARG A 233 -8.56 9.66 -1.89
CA ARG A 233 -9.67 9.71 -0.92
C ARG A 233 -10.58 10.94 -1.07
N HIS A 234 -10.33 11.81 -2.06
CA HIS A 234 -11.16 12.99 -2.32
C HIS A 234 -11.35 13.94 -1.13
N LEU A 235 -10.31 14.14 -0.34
CA LEU A 235 -10.41 14.93 0.89
C LEU A 235 -10.31 16.43 0.61
N GLU A 236 -11.39 17.05 0.14
CA GLU A 236 -11.50 18.50 -0.15
C GLU A 236 -10.92 19.39 0.95
N PRO A 237 -11.26 19.25 2.25
CA PRO A 237 -10.77 20.15 3.29
C PRO A 237 -9.28 19.97 3.56
N SER A 238 -8.73 18.79 3.24
CA SER A 238 -7.31 18.49 3.39
C SER A 238 -6.47 19.12 2.28
N MET A 239 -7.05 19.39 1.11
CA MET A 239 -6.32 19.92 -0.03
C MET A 239 -5.88 21.36 0.20
N THR A 240 -6.70 22.20 0.84
CA THR A 240 -6.29 23.57 1.20
C THR A 240 -5.13 23.58 2.19
N GLU A 241 -5.18 22.77 3.26
CA GLU A 241 -4.10 22.72 4.25
C GLU A 241 -2.85 22.01 3.68
N LEU A 242 -3.03 21.04 2.79
CA LEU A 242 -1.96 20.38 2.05
C LEU A 242 -1.27 21.37 1.10
N ILE A 243 -2.03 22.14 0.32
CA ILE A 243 -1.52 23.21 -0.55
C ILE A 243 -0.80 24.26 0.30
N LYS A 244 -1.36 24.69 1.43
CA LYS A 244 -0.72 25.66 2.32
C LYS A 244 0.59 25.13 2.91
N THR A 245 0.61 23.88 3.34
CA THR A 245 1.82 23.21 3.86
C THR A 245 2.88 23.11 2.77
N LEU A 246 2.51 22.69 1.55
CA LEU A 246 3.42 22.59 0.42
C LEU A 246 3.89 23.97 -0.08
N ARG A 247 3.05 25.00 0.01
CA ARG A 247 3.42 26.38 -0.31
C ARG A 247 4.50 26.92 0.62
N GLN A 248 4.51 26.53 1.89
CA GLN A 248 5.60 26.91 2.80
C GLN A 248 6.96 26.27 2.42
N GLU A 249 6.94 25.24 1.57
CA GLU A 249 8.13 24.47 1.14
C GLU A 249 8.50 24.66 -0.34
N LEU A 250 7.83 25.59 -1.02
CA LEU A 250 7.78 25.81 -2.47
C LEU A 250 9.15 25.96 -3.18
N GLY A 251 10.23 26.22 -2.44
CA GLY A 251 11.56 26.44 -3.00
C GLY A 251 12.18 25.22 -3.69
N THR A 252 11.85 23.99 -3.31
CA THR A 252 12.53 22.77 -3.84
C THR A 252 11.59 21.72 -4.45
N ARG A 253 10.27 21.89 -4.40
CA ARG A 253 9.30 20.77 -4.55
C ARG A 253 8.08 21.05 -5.44
N GLN A 254 8.30 21.81 -6.50
CA GLN A 254 7.25 22.31 -7.40
C GLN A 254 6.48 21.23 -8.17
N ASN A 255 7.15 20.12 -8.53
CA ASN A 255 6.55 19.02 -9.29
C ASN A 255 5.53 18.20 -8.48
N GLU A 256 5.76 18.01 -7.17
CA GLU A 256 4.84 17.28 -6.28
C GLU A 256 3.52 18.04 -6.13
N MET A 257 3.62 19.36 -5.92
CA MET A 257 2.46 20.24 -5.85
C MET A 257 1.67 20.25 -7.16
N LEU A 258 2.38 20.19 -8.29
CA LEU A 258 1.73 20.08 -9.60
C LEU A 258 0.89 18.80 -9.74
N ASN A 259 1.44 17.66 -9.31
CA ASN A 259 0.76 16.36 -9.39
C ASN A 259 -0.52 16.34 -8.55
N ILE A 260 -0.50 16.98 -7.38
CA ILE A 260 -1.67 17.13 -6.49
C ILE A 260 -2.77 17.93 -7.16
N LEU A 261 -2.42 19.10 -7.67
CA LEU A 261 -3.37 19.98 -8.31
C LEU A 261 -4.01 19.25 -9.49
N VAL A 262 -3.17 18.67 -10.34
CA VAL A 262 -3.56 17.98 -11.57
C VAL A 262 -4.52 16.80 -11.33
N ALA A 263 -4.35 16.07 -10.23
CA ALA A 263 -5.21 14.94 -9.90
C ALA A 263 -6.59 15.38 -9.38
N TYR A 264 -6.82 16.68 -9.21
CA TYR A 264 -7.99 17.22 -8.54
C TYR A 264 -8.64 18.42 -9.26
N PRO A 265 -9.27 18.20 -10.43
CA PRO A 265 -10.01 19.24 -11.13
C PRO A 265 -11.40 19.39 -10.49
N ASN A 266 -11.51 20.12 -9.38
CA ASN A 266 -12.80 20.55 -8.84
C ASN A 266 -12.86 22.08 -8.80
N ASP A 267 -14.04 22.64 -9.09
CA ASP A 267 -14.29 24.09 -9.28
C ASP A 267 -13.92 24.91 -8.02
N ASN A 268 -14.02 24.32 -6.82
CA ASN A 268 -13.64 24.98 -5.56
C ASN A 268 -12.11 25.08 -5.34
N VAL A 269 -11.32 24.30 -6.08
CA VAL A 269 -9.85 24.30 -5.99
C VAL A 269 -9.24 25.20 -7.07
N GLU A 270 -10.02 25.62 -8.08
CA GLU A 270 -9.57 26.44 -9.21
C GLU A 270 -8.86 27.73 -8.77
N ALA A 271 -9.43 28.46 -7.81
CA ALA A 271 -8.79 29.68 -7.29
C ALA A 271 -7.43 29.41 -6.60
N HIS A 272 -7.29 28.26 -5.92
CA HIS A 272 -6.03 27.85 -5.31
C HIS A 272 -5.03 27.33 -6.35
N ILE A 273 -5.51 26.60 -7.36
CA ILE A 273 -4.73 26.16 -8.53
C ILE A 273 -4.17 27.38 -9.26
N LEU A 274 -5.01 28.35 -9.64
CA LEU A 274 -4.57 29.56 -10.32
C LEU A 274 -3.56 30.37 -9.51
N SER A 275 -3.77 30.49 -8.20
CA SER A 275 -2.81 31.15 -7.31
C SER A 275 -1.48 30.40 -7.23
N VAL A 276 -1.49 29.07 -7.07
CA VAL A 276 -0.25 28.26 -7.06
C VAL A 276 0.45 28.30 -8.42
N LEU A 277 -0.31 28.17 -9.50
CA LEU A 277 0.24 28.16 -10.85
C LEU A 277 0.84 29.52 -11.20
N SER A 278 0.25 30.63 -10.76
CA SER A 278 0.84 31.96 -10.90
C SER A 278 2.17 32.07 -10.16
N GLU A 279 2.27 31.56 -8.92
CA GLU A 279 3.54 31.49 -8.17
C GLU A 279 4.59 30.58 -8.87
N LEU A 280 4.14 29.47 -9.47
CA LEU A 280 4.98 28.56 -10.24
C LEU A 280 5.49 29.15 -11.56
N VAL A 281 4.72 30.03 -12.21
CA VAL A 281 5.15 30.70 -13.46
C VAL A 281 6.37 31.57 -13.22
N GLN A 282 6.43 32.22 -12.05
CA GLN A 282 7.57 33.06 -11.70
C GLN A 282 8.85 32.26 -11.41
N SER A 283 8.72 30.99 -11.04
CA SER A 283 9.82 30.16 -10.56
C SER A 283 10.20 29.00 -11.50
N ASN A 284 9.26 28.49 -12.29
CA ASN A 284 9.42 27.38 -13.24
C ASN A 284 8.30 27.36 -14.31
N LYS A 285 8.46 28.24 -15.31
CA LYS A 285 7.50 28.48 -16.40
C LYS A 285 7.07 27.21 -17.12
N ALA A 286 8.00 26.30 -17.44
CA ALA A 286 7.70 25.09 -18.22
C ALA A 286 6.70 24.17 -17.50
N THR A 287 6.88 23.99 -16.19
CA THR A 287 6.04 23.11 -15.37
C THR A 287 4.64 23.70 -15.19
N ALA A 288 4.54 25.00 -14.95
CA ALA A 288 3.25 25.67 -14.84
C ALA A 288 2.43 25.57 -16.15
N ILE A 289 3.07 25.76 -17.31
CA ILE A 289 2.41 25.64 -18.62
C ILE A 289 1.84 24.23 -18.82
N LEU A 290 2.59 23.18 -18.43
CA LEU A 290 2.10 21.80 -18.52
C LEU A 290 0.88 21.56 -17.64
N ALA A 291 0.86 22.11 -16.42
CA ALA A 291 -0.29 22.00 -15.54
C ALA A 291 -1.52 22.71 -16.10
N PHE A 292 -1.39 23.98 -16.50
CA PHE A 292 -2.49 24.73 -17.12
C PHE A 292 -3.12 23.94 -18.28
N ARG A 293 -2.30 23.38 -19.17
CA ARG A 293 -2.79 22.54 -20.28
C ARG A 293 -3.52 21.28 -19.81
N LYS A 294 -3.04 20.64 -18.74
CA LYS A 294 -3.66 19.42 -18.20
C LYS A 294 -5.04 19.69 -17.58
N PHE A 295 -5.28 20.91 -17.10
CA PHE A 295 -6.59 21.37 -16.66
C PHE A 295 -7.46 21.94 -17.80
N GLY A 296 -7.06 21.78 -19.06
CA GLY A 296 -7.82 22.24 -20.21
C GLY A 296 -7.69 23.75 -20.51
N TYR A 297 -6.81 24.47 -19.81
CA TYR A 297 -6.53 25.85 -20.13
C TYR A 297 -5.71 25.94 -21.41
N GLN A 298 -6.05 26.89 -22.27
CA GLN A 298 -5.18 27.24 -23.39
C GLN A 298 -4.12 28.20 -22.87
N ILE A 299 -2.88 28.02 -23.31
CA ILE A 299 -1.76 28.89 -22.95
C ILE A 299 -1.15 29.42 -24.23
N ARG A 300 -0.92 30.74 -24.26
CA ARG A 300 -0.16 31.39 -25.34
C ARG A 300 0.92 32.28 -24.77
N LYS A 301 1.94 32.53 -25.59
CA LYS A 301 3.01 33.47 -25.28
C LYS A 301 2.69 34.81 -25.93
N THR A 302 2.81 35.89 -25.19
CA THR A 302 2.54 37.27 -25.63
C THR A 302 3.71 38.16 -25.20
N GLY A 303 4.68 38.32 -26.10
CA GLY A 303 5.94 39.00 -25.76
C GLY A 303 6.81 38.14 -24.82
N GLU A 304 7.20 38.72 -23.68
CA GLU A 304 7.92 38.01 -22.61
C GLU A 304 6.99 37.33 -21.59
N ASP A 305 5.70 37.66 -21.65
CA ASP A 305 4.65 37.16 -20.77
C ASP A 305 3.96 35.93 -21.37
N TYR A 306 3.18 35.25 -20.52
CA TYR A 306 2.23 34.24 -20.94
C TYR A 306 0.80 34.70 -20.60
N GLU A 307 -0.16 34.21 -21.34
CA GLU A 307 -1.58 34.37 -21.07
C GLU A 307 -2.24 32.99 -21.05
N TYR A 308 -3.29 32.86 -20.24
CA TYR A 308 -4.14 31.68 -20.20
C TYR A 308 -5.58 32.01 -20.58
N LEU A 309 -6.29 31.00 -21.07
CA LEU A 309 -7.73 31.04 -21.30
C LEU A 309 -8.34 29.84 -20.58
N ALA A 310 -9.23 30.10 -19.62
CA ALA A 310 -9.91 29.06 -18.89
C ALA A 310 -10.90 28.28 -19.78
N PRO A 311 -11.18 27.01 -19.46
CA PRO A 311 -12.25 26.27 -20.13
C PRO A 311 -13.56 27.07 -20.09
N ASN A 312 -14.22 27.22 -21.23
CA ASN A 312 -15.47 27.96 -21.40
C ASN A 312 -15.39 29.48 -21.24
N GLU A 313 -14.20 30.06 -21.06
CA GLU A 313 -14.02 31.52 -21.12
C GLU A 313 -13.66 31.99 -22.54
N THR A 314 -13.94 33.26 -22.81
CA THR A 314 -13.63 33.92 -24.09
C THR A 314 -12.53 34.97 -23.97
N THR A 315 -12.09 35.28 -22.76
CA THR A 315 -11.14 36.36 -22.48
C THR A 315 -9.83 35.79 -21.94
N TRP A 316 -8.73 36.16 -22.59
CA TRP A 316 -7.40 35.77 -22.15
C TRP A 316 -7.00 36.57 -20.90
N GLN A 317 -6.48 35.88 -19.90
CA GLN A 317 -5.97 36.46 -18.66
C GLN A 317 -4.44 36.37 -18.63
N LYS A 318 -3.78 37.39 -18.09
CA LYS A 318 -2.32 37.37 -17.93
C LYS A 318 -1.90 36.32 -16.91
N LEU A 319 -0.92 35.51 -17.27
CA LEU A 319 -0.18 34.64 -16.36
C LEU A 319 0.85 35.54 -15.66
N GLY A 320 0.60 35.85 -14.37
CA GLY A 320 1.35 36.87 -13.61
C GLY A 320 2.82 36.62 -13.38
#